data_AF-A0A5E4MC99-F1
#
_entry.id   AF-A0A5E4MC99-F1
#
_cell.length_a   1.000
_cell.length_b   1.000
_cell.length_c   1.000
_cell.angle_alpha   90.00
_cell.angle_beta   90.00
_cell.angle_gamma   90.00
#
_symmetry.space_group_name_H-M   'P 1'
#
loop_
_entity.id
_entity.type
_entity.pdbx_description
1 polymer ?
#
loop_
_entity_poly.entity_id
_entity_poly.type
_entity_poly.pdbx_seq_one_letter_code
_entity_poly.pdbx_strand_id
1 'polypeptide(L)'
;MSNDVYRANATIKCEDAIEVRALDFGTLTYREYLTRLSAKVKTRQSIISKLSSSTWGADANTLRISTLSLVYSVAEYCAPVWLNSVHTKNVDKNLNAEMRTIGGMTKSTPLKWLPVLSNIAPPKLRREHALLQEWKKDKFNISYKWESEWTIENPDNQKLVINPTIKQSGFELKRNTWVTLNRIRTGHGRSGHMMYKWGLRDTETCDCGYESQTITVKYPILAFKGTMEDIHLVKDEVVEWMKNLDLEL
;
A
#
# COMPACT_ATOMS: atom_id res chain seq x y z
N MET A 1 7.11 -32.43 -43.71
CA MET A 1 8.54 -32.36 -43.37
C MET A 1 8.81 -30.91 -42.97
N SER A 2 8.52 -30.50 -41.74
CA SER A 2 9.18 -30.80 -40.45
C SER A 2 10.57 -30.15 -40.32
N ASN A 3 10.66 -29.23 -39.34
CA ASN A 3 11.69 -29.06 -38.30
C ASN A 3 11.83 -27.55 -37.98
N ASP A 4 11.27 -27.09 -36.86
CA ASP A 4 11.83 -27.03 -35.49
C ASP A 4 12.38 -25.62 -35.24
N VAL A 5 11.73 -24.79 -34.41
CA VAL A 5 11.87 -24.76 -32.94
C VAL A 5 13.35 -24.59 -32.55
N TYR A 6 13.76 -23.35 -32.28
CA TYR A 6 14.58 -23.02 -31.11
C TYR A 6 14.36 -21.57 -30.69
N ARG A 7 13.76 -21.42 -29.50
CA ARG A 7 13.95 -20.28 -28.61
C ARG A 7 15.44 -20.00 -28.47
N ALA A 8 15.87 -18.77 -28.75
CA ALA A 8 17.08 -18.21 -28.18
C ALA A 8 16.68 -17.12 -27.19
N ASN A 9 16.52 -17.52 -25.93
CA ASN A 9 16.79 -16.66 -24.80
C ASN A 9 18.25 -16.23 -24.88
N ALA A 10 18.52 -14.93 -24.99
CA ALA A 10 19.78 -14.35 -24.53
C ALA A 10 19.69 -12.82 -24.45
N THR A 11 19.49 -12.34 -23.23
CA THR A 11 20.16 -11.15 -22.69
C THR A 11 19.95 -9.83 -23.45
N ILE A 12 18.79 -9.20 -23.24
CA ILE A 12 18.77 -7.74 -23.22
C ILE A 12 19.56 -7.33 -21.97
N LYS A 13 20.85 -7.09 -22.17
CA LYS A 13 21.72 -6.49 -21.17
C LYS A 13 21.04 -5.22 -20.68
N CYS A 14 20.67 -5.20 -19.40
CA CYS A 14 20.35 -3.98 -18.67
C CYS A 14 21.63 -3.14 -18.51
N GLU A 15 22.24 -2.71 -19.62
CA GLU A 15 23.46 -1.88 -19.62
C GLU A 15 23.17 -0.38 -19.70
N ASP A 16 21.90 0.02 -19.80
CA ASP A 16 21.48 1.40 -19.50
C ASP A 16 20.78 1.43 -18.14
N ALA A 17 21.52 1.06 -17.10
CA ALA A 17 21.32 1.68 -15.81
C ALA A 17 21.46 3.18 -16.04
N ILE A 18 20.32 3.85 -16.25
CA ILE A 18 20.26 5.31 -16.19
C ILE A 18 20.73 5.64 -14.78
N GLU A 19 22.03 5.88 -14.66
CA GLU A 19 22.65 6.56 -13.56
C GLU A 19 21.94 7.91 -13.56
N VAL A 20 20.88 7.99 -12.75
CA VAL A 20 20.20 9.24 -12.46
C VAL A 20 21.18 10.06 -11.61
N ARG A 21 22.27 10.51 -12.25
CA ARG A 21 23.04 11.69 -11.82
C ARG A 21 22.16 12.91 -12.06
N ALA A 22 21.05 12.95 -11.33
CA ALA A 22 20.39 14.20 -11.02
C ALA A 22 21.39 14.97 -10.17
N LEU A 23 21.94 16.05 -10.75
CA LEU A 23 22.65 17.14 -10.08
C LEU A 23 23.38 16.68 -8.80
N ASP A 24 24.64 16.29 -8.94
CA ASP A 24 25.53 15.99 -7.82
C ASP A 24 25.79 17.29 -7.01
N PHE A 25 24.79 17.74 -6.26
CA PHE A 25 24.97 18.66 -5.15
C PHE A 25 25.52 17.83 -3.97
N GLY A 26 26.73 17.28 -4.12
CA GLY A 26 27.38 16.42 -3.13
C GLY A 26 27.56 17.06 -1.74
N THR A 27 27.19 18.33 -1.59
CA THR A 27 27.23 19.13 -0.37
C THR A 27 25.86 19.44 0.26
N LEU A 28 24.72 19.25 -0.44
CA LEU A 28 23.40 19.63 0.09
C LEU A 28 22.65 18.40 0.64
N THR A 29 22.63 18.26 1.96
CA THR A 29 21.96 17.13 2.63
C THR A 29 20.42 17.21 2.57
N TYR A 30 19.84 18.36 2.23
CA TYR A 30 18.38 18.66 2.27
C TYR A 30 17.69 18.32 3.61
N ARG A 31 18.45 18.06 4.68
CA ARG A 31 17.92 17.59 5.97
C ARG A 31 16.87 18.53 6.53
N GLU A 32 17.22 19.80 6.72
CA GLU A 32 16.34 20.80 7.31
C GLU A 32 15.10 21.05 6.44
N TYR A 33 15.30 21.13 5.12
CA TYR A 33 14.21 21.25 4.17
C TYR A 33 13.22 20.08 4.29
N LEU A 34 13.70 18.84 4.30
CA LEU A 34 12.86 17.65 4.39
C LEU A 34 12.19 17.49 5.76
N THR A 35 12.81 17.98 6.84
CA THR A 35 12.17 18.06 8.16
C THR A 35 11.01 19.06 8.13
N ARG A 36 11.21 20.26 7.57
CA ARG A 36 10.14 21.26 7.42
C ARG A 36 9.04 20.78 6.48
N LEU A 37 9.39 20.12 5.38
CA LEU A 37 8.44 19.54 4.45
C LEU A 37 7.63 18.42 5.13
N SER A 38 8.28 17.53 5.87
CA SER A 38 7.60 16.49 6.65
C SER A 38 6.58 17.10 7.62
N ALA A 39 6.92 18.20 8.31
CA ALA A 39 5.96 18.90 9.16
C ALA A 39 4.77 19.48 8.36
N LYS A 40 4.99 20.08 7.20
CA LYS A 40 3.92 20.59 6.30
C LYS A 40 3.02 19.48 5.77
N VAL A 41 3.57 18.31 5.50
CA VAL A 41 2.83 17.12 5.06
C VAL A 41 1.99 16.58 6.22
N LYS A 42 2.56 16.51 7.44
CA LYS A 42 1.89 16.04 8.64
C LYS A 42 0.66 16.88 9.01
N THR A 43 0.70 18.19 8.84
CA THR A 43 -0.47 19.06 9.11
C THR A 43 -1.64 18.73 8.17
N ARG A 44 -1.37 18.46 6.88
CA ARG A 44 -2.40 18.06 5.90
C ARG A 44 -2.92 16.66 6.15
N GLN A 45 -2.03 15.73 6.50
CA GLN A 45 -2.40 14.38 6.93
C GLN A 45 -3.42 14.41 8.09
N SER A 46 -3.30 15.35 9.03
CA SER A 46 -4.28 15.47 10.12
C SER A 46 -5.71 15.76 9.63
N ILE A 47 -5.86 16.44 8.49
CA ILE A 47 -7.15 16.71 7.85
C ILE A 47 -7.73 15.41 7.29
N ILE A 48 -6.92 14.65 6.52
CA ILE A 48 -7.34 13.36 5.96
C ILE A 48 -7.71 12.37 7.07
N SER A 49 -6.93 12.33 8.16
CA SER A 49 -7.24 11.49 9.31
C SER A 49 -8.61 11.82 9.90
N LYS A 50 -8.98 13.10 10.03
CA LYS A 50 -10.30 13.53 10.51
C LYS A 50 -11.43 13.13 9.56
N LEU A 51 -11.21 13.25 8.24
CA LEU A 51 -12.18 12.80 7.23
C LEU A 51 -12.41 11.28 7.29
N SER A 52 -11.37 10.52 7.63
CA SER A 52 -11.43 9.06 7.71
C SER A 52 -12.12 8.53 8.97
N SER A 53 -12.18 9.34 10.04
CA SER A 53 -12.65 8.94 11.37
C SER A 53 -14.04 9.50 11.71
N SER A 54 -14.73 10.17 10.79
CA SER A 54 -16.11 10.61 11.01
C SER A 54 -17.06 9.39 11.08
N THR A 55 -18.24 9.54 11.68
CA THR A 55 -19.20 8.44 11.95
C THR A 55 -19.58 7.60 10.72
N TRP A 56 -19.46 8.16 9.52
CA TRP A 56 -19.62 7.41 8.27
C TRP A 56 -18.32 7.22 7.49
N GLY A 57 -17.26 7.96 7.82
CA GLY A 57 -15.95 7.96 7.18
C GLY A 57 -16.00 8.27 5.68
N ALA A 58 -15.07 9.07 5.16
CA ALA A 58 -14.96 9.19 3.71
C ALA A 58 -14.61 7.81 3.07
N ASP A 59 -15.19 7.51 1.90
CA ASP A 59 -14.88 6.30 1.14
C ASP A 59 -13.41 6.32 0.66
N ALA A 60 -12.89 5.14 0.25
CA ALA A 60 -11.49 5.00 -0.11
C ALA A 60 -11.08 5.89 -1.29
N ASN A 61 -11.98 6.09 -2.25
CA ASN A 61 -11.71 6.89 -3.44
C ASN A 61 -11.68 8.39 -3.11
N THR A 62 -12.62 8.86 -2.29
CA THR A 62 -12.59 10.23 -1.76
C THR A 62 -11.32 10.48 -0.97
N LEU A 63 -10.98 9.60 -0.02
CA LEU A 63 -9.73 9.72 0.76
C LEU A 63 -8.50 9.73 -0.14
N ARG A 64 -8.44 8.86 -1.16
CA ARG A 64 -7.33 8.82 -2.12
C ARG A 64 -7.20 10.12 -2.89
N ILE A 65 -8.29 10.63 -3.46
CA ILE A 65 -8.29 11.88 -4.24
C ILE A 65 -7.89 13.06 -3.36
N SER A 66 -8.48 13.19 -2.17
CA SER A 66 -8.11 14.24 -1.21
C SER A 66 -6.67 14.14 -0.75
N THR A 67 -6.14 12.94 -0.56
CA THR A 67 -4.74 12.71 -0.21
C THR A 67 -3.82 13.13 -1.35
N LEU A 68 -4.15 12.78 -2.59
CA LEU A 68 -3.37 13.20 -3.75
C LEU A 68 -3.35 14.73 -3.92
N SER A 69 -4.51 15.38 -3.75
CA SER A 69 -4.65 16.82 -3.94
C SER A 69 -4.07 17.66 -2.80
N LEU A 70 -4.16 17.20 -1.55
CA LEU A 70 -3.69 17.96 -0.38
C LEU A 70 -2.29 17.57 0.03
N VAL A 71 -2.01 16.27 0.17
CA VAL A 71 -0.76 15.74 0.76
C VAL A 71 0.30 15.57 -0.32
N TYR A 72 0.02 14.80 -1.36
CA TYR A 72 1.01 14.49 -2.40
C TYR A 72 1.38 15.72 -3.23
N SER A 73 0.43 16.61 -3.52
CA SER A 73 0.75 17.88 -4.20
C SER A 73 1.87 18.67 -3.51
N VAL A 74 1.86 18.73 -2.17
CA VAL A 74 2.91 19.41 -1.40
C VAL A 74 4.16 18.56 -1.24
N ALA A 75 4.00 17.25 -1.05
CA ALA A 75 5.13 16.34 -0.90
C ALA A 75 5.92 16.14 -2.20
N GLU A 76 5.32 16.30 -3.38
CA GLU A 76 5.92 15.94 -4.67
C GLU A 76 6.30 17.14 -5.53
N TYR A 77 5.79 18.35 -5.25
CA TYR A 77 6.02 19.55 -6.08
C TYR A 77 7.50 19.80 -6.45
N CYS A 78 8.43 19.62 -5.52
CA CYS A 78 9.88 19.74 -5.79
C CYS A 78 10.64 18.43 -5.57
N ALA A 79 9.96 17.28 -5.65
CA ALA A 79 10.58 15.98 -5.40
C ALA A 79 11.87 15.68 -6.19
N PRO A 80 11.97 16.04 -7.48
CA PRO A 80 13.18 15.78 -8.27
C PRO A 80 14.46 16.37 -7.65
N VAL A 81 14.36 17.49 -6.94
CA VAL A 81 15.50 18.22 -6.36
C VAL A 81 16.17 17.47 -5.21
N TRP A 82 15.40 16.71 -4.44
CA TRP A 82 15.87 16.02 -3.23
C TRP A 82 15.67 14.50 -3.29
N LEU A 83 15.34 13.95 -4.46
CA LEU A 83 15.15 12.51 -4.72
C LEU A 83 16.28 11.65 -4.14
N ASN A 84 17.53 12.10 -4.31
CA ASN A 84 18.73 11.38 -3.90
C ASN A 84 19.11 11.61 -2.42
N SER A 85 18.35 12.43 -1.67
CA SER A 85 18.64 12.67 -0.26
C SER A 85 18.38 11.43 0.60
N VAL A 86 19.31 11.14 1.51
CA VAL A 86 19.16 10.09 2.54
C VAL A 86 18.00 10.36 3.51
N HIS A 87 17.52 11.61 3.58
CA HIS A 87 16.45 12.03 4.50
C HIS A 87 15.04 11.95 3.88
N THR A 88 14.90 11.43 2.65
CA THR A 88 13.61 11.17 1.98
C THR A 88 12.63 10.37 2.85
N LYS A 89 13.17 9.45 3.67
CA LYS A 89 12.42 8.64 4.64
C LYS A 89 11.58 9.46 5.62
N ASN A 90 11.93 10.71 5.90
CA ASN A 90 11.17 11.59 6.79
C ASN A 90 9.81 11.99 6.20
N VAL A 91 9.74 12.13 4.86
CA VAL A 91 8.50 12.42 4.14
C VAL A 91 7.74 11.12 3.89
N ASP A 92 8.45 10.05 3.51
CA ASP A 92 7.84 8.75 3.20
C ASP A 92 7.08 8.15 4.39
N LYS A 93 7.54 8.38 5.63
CA LYS A 93 6.79 7.99 6.85
C LYS A 93 5.36 8.53 6.85
N ASN A 94 5.19 9.80 6.48
CA ASN A 94 3.87 10.44 6.45
C ASN A 94 3.05 9.93 5.25
N LEU A 95 3.67 9.80 4.07
CA LEU A 95 2.99 9.26 2.87
C LEU A 95 2.52 7.82 3.08
N ASN A 96 3.33 6.99 3.73
CA ASN A 96 2.97 5.62 4.12
C ASN A 96 1.81 5.61 5.12
N ALA A 97 1.81 6.52 6.08
CA ALA A 97 0.70 6.65 7.01
C ALA A 97 -0.61 7.07 6.31
N GLU A 98 -0.55 7.93 5.29
CA GLU A 98 -1.73 8.27 4.48
C GLU A 98 -2.25 7.09 3.65
N MET A 99 -1.35 6.31 3.03
CA MET A 99 -1.77 5.08 2.34
C MET A 99 -2.44 4.10 3.31
N ARG A 100 -1.98 4.01 4.57
CA ARG A 100 -2.67 3.24 5.62
C ARG A 100 -4.05 3.79 5.92
N THR A 101 -4.19 5.12 6.03
CA THR A 101 -5.48 5.77 6.22
C THR A 101 -6.44 5.43 5.07
N ILE A 102 -6.02 5.55 3.81
CA ILE A 102 -6.83 5.20 2.64
C ILE A 102 -7.27 3.73 2.68
N GLY A 103 -6.33 2.81 2.89
CA GLY A 103 -6.64 1.36 2.90
C GLY A 103 -7.27 0.84 4.20
N GLY A 104 -7.33 1.63 5.28
CA GLY A 104 -7.82 1.13 6.57
C GLY A 104 -6.86 0.15 7.28
N MET A 105 -5.58 0.20 6.92
CA MET A 105 -4.56 -0.76 7.35
C MET A 105 -3.99 -0.39 8.72
N THR A 106 -3.61 -1.41 9.49
CA THR A 106 -2.93 -1.22 10.78
C THR A 106 -1.48 -0.77 10.57
N LYS A 107 -0.82 -0.23 11.60
CA LYS A 107 0.60 0.18 11.51
C LYS A 107 1.55 -0.99 11.24
N SER A 108 1.16 -2.21 11.64
CA SER A 108 1.93 -3.43 11.44
C SER A 108 1.88 -3.97 10.02
N THR A 109 0.91 -3.57 9.19
CA THR A 109 0.81 -4.06 7.80
C THR A 109 2.13 -3.78 7.06
N PRO A 110 2.72 -4.76 6.34
CA PRO A 110 3.95 -4.58 5.59
C PRO A 110 3.86 -3.43 4.57
N LEU A 111 4.96 -2.68 4.38
CA LEU A 111 5.00 -1.49 3.51
C LEU A 111 4.61 -1.78 2.06
N LYS A 112 4.95 -2.97 1.57
CA LYS A 112 4.65 -3.44 0.21
C LYS A 112 3.15 -3.45 -0.13
N TRP A 113 2.27 -3.66 0.85
CA TRP A 113 0.82 -3.66 0.64
C TRP A 113 0.22 -2.26 0.50
N LEU A 114 0.89 -1.22 1.01
CA LEU A 114 0.32 0.13 1.08
C LEU A 114 0.03 0.71 -0.30
N PRO A 115 0.96 0.66 -1.28
CA PRO A 115 0.74 1.20 -2.61
C PRO A 115 -0.44 0.52 -3.32
N VAL A 116 -0.53 -0.80 -3.19
CA VAL A 116 -1.53 -1.63 -3.87
C VAL A 116 -2.94 -1.32 -3.37
N LEU A 117 -3.13 -1.36 -2.05
CA LEU A 117 -4.44 -1.16 -1.45
C LEU A 117 -4.87 0.31 -1.46
N SER A 118 -3.94 1.27 -1.50
CA SER A 118 -4.29 2.69 -1.68
C SER A 118 -4.42 3.09 -3.16
N ASN A 119 -4.04 2.22 -4.09
CA ASN A 119 -3.86 2.51 -5.51
C ASN A 119 -3.03 3.79 -5.74
N ILE A 120 -1.93 3.93 -5.02
CA ILE A 120 -0.95 5.01 -5.18
C ILE A 120 0.42 4.37 -5.33
N ALA A 121 1.12 4.65 -6.43
CA ALA A 121 2.45 4.11 -6.66
C ALA A 121 3.43 4.46 -5.51
N PRO A 122 4.41 3.59 -5.21
CA PRO A 122 5.40 3.85 -4.16
C PRO A 122 6.03 5.25 -4.27
N PRO A 123 6.22 5.98 -3.15
CA PRO A 123 6.76 7.35 -3.19
C PRO A 123 8.07 7.47 -3.97
N LYS A 124 8.98 6.51 -3.83
CA LYS A 124 10.25 6.48 -4.58
C LYS A 124 10.01 6.49 -6.09
N LEU A 125 9.16 5.60 -6.60
CA LEU A 125 8.84 5.51 -8.03
C LEU A 125 8.17 6.78 -8.55
N ARG A 126 7.32 7.41 -7.75
CA ARG A 126 6.67 8.67 -8.11
C ARG A 126 7.67 9.82 -8.24
N ARG A 127 8.65 9.90 -7.33
CA ARG A 127 9.73 10.91 -7.42
C ARG A 127 10.62 10.69 -8.64
N GLU A 128 10.99 9.44 -8.93
CA GLU A 128 11.77 9.09 -10.13
C GLU A 128 11.00 9.43 -11.41
N HIS A 129 9.70 9.13 -11.45
CA HIS A 129 8.85 9.49 -12.59
C HIS A 129 8.78 11.00 -12.80
N ALA A 130 8.59 11.78 -11.73
CA ALA A 130 8.55 13.24 -11.81
C ALA A 130 9.85 13.81 -12.39
N LEU A 131 11.00 13.30 -11.97
CA LEU A 131 12.30 13.73 -12.52
C LEU A 131 12.41 13.42 -14.02
N LEU A 132 11.97 12.24 -14.46
CA LEU A 132 12.09 11.83 -15.86
C LEU A 132 11.14 12.61 -16.77
N GLN A 133 9.97 13.01 -16.26
CA GLN A 133 9.06 13.93 -16.93
C GLN A 133 9.70 15.31 -17.16
N GLU A 134 10.37 15.89 -16.15
CA GLU A 134 11.09 17.16 -16.28
C GLU A 134 12.19 17.09 -17.36
N TRP A 135 12.87 15.95 -17.45
CA TRP A 135 13.94 15.73 -18.43
C TRP A 135 13.42 15.38 -19.84
N LYS A 136 12.10 15.31 -20.03
CA LYS A 136 11.45 14.87 -21.29
C LYS A 136 12.06 13.57 -21.84
N LYS A 137 12.54 12.70 -20.95
CA LYS A 137 13.12 11.42 -21.33
C LYS A 137 11.98 10.44 -21.50
N ASP A 138 11.69 10.10 -22.75
CA ASP A 138 10.73 9.04 -23.05
C ASP A 138 11.24 7.68 -22.55
N LYS A 139 10.30 6.86 -22.05
CA LYS A 139 10.39 5.42 -21.69
C LYS A 139 10.23 5.03 -20.21
N PHE A 140 10.13 5.95 -19.25
CA PHE A 140 9.82 5.51 -17.87
C PHE A 140 8.34 5.22 -17.68
N ASN A 141 8.00 3.94 -17.71
CA ASN A 141 6.68 3.46 -17.35
C ASN A 141 6.65 3.10 -15.86
N ILE A 142 6.06 4.00 -15.06
CA ILE A 142 5.92 3.80 -13.61
C ILE A 142 5.11 2.54 -13.27
N SER A 143 4.09 2.22 -14.07
CA SER A 143 3.23 1.05 -13.88
C SER A 143 4.01 -0.24 -14.07
N TYR A 144 4.81 -0.32 -15.14
CA TYR A 144 5.68 -1.47 -15.41
C TYR A 144 6.70 -1.69 -14.29
N LYS A 145 7.38 -0.62 -13.86
CA LYS A 145 8.38 -0.72 -12.78
C LYS A 145 7.74 -1.14 -11.46
N TRP A 146 6.57 -0.59 -11.14
CA TRP A 146 5.83 -0.97 -9.94
C TRP A 146 5.38 -2.44 -9.98
N GLU A 147 4.86 -2.91 -11.11
CA GLU A 147 4.47 -4.32 -11.29
C GLU A 147 5.66 -5.27 -11.14
N SER A 148 6.82 -4.91 -11.68
CA SER A 148 8.06 -5.67 -11.52
C SER A 148 8.52 -5.73 -10.04
N GLU A 149 8.59 -4.58 -9.35
CA GLU A 149 8.95 -4.52 -7.93
C GLU A 149 7.97 -5.31 -7.05
N TRP A 150 6.66 -5.22 -7.32
CA TRP A 150 5.63 -5.97 -6.61
C TRP A 150 5.83 -7.48 -6.74
N THR A 151 6.05 -7.96 -7.96
CA THR A 151 6.28 -9.37 -8.28
C THR A 151 7.49 -9.93 -7.53
N ILE A 152 8.59 -9.18 -7.50
CA ILE A 152 9.83 -9.59 -6.83
C ILE A 152 9.67 -9.62 -5.30
N GLU A 153 9.03 -8.61 -4.71
CA GLU A 153 8.91 -8.49 -3.24
C GLU A 153 7.78 -9.33 -2.62
N ASN A 154 6.87 -9.86 -3.44
CA ASN A 154 5.64 -10.52 -2.99
C ASN A 154 5.29 -11.81 -3.74
N PRO A 155 6.21 -12.79 -3.88
CA PRO A 155 5.98 -14.00 -4.65
C PRO A 155 4.68 -14.73 -4.25
N ASP A 156 4.41 -14.82 -2.95
CA ASP A 156 3.24 -15.54 -2.43
C ASP A 156 1.91 -14.80 -2.68
N ASN A 157 1.94 -13.46 -2.76
CA ASN A 157 0.73 -12.63 -2.89
C ASN A 157 0.40 -12.30 -4.36
N GLN A 158 1.20 -12.75 -5.33
CA GLN A 158 0.91 -12.54 -6.76
C GLN A 158 -0.42 -13.17 -7.18
N LYS A 159 -0.79 -14.29 -6.55
CA LYS A 159 -2.09 -14.95 -6.77
C LYS A 159 -3.27 -14.12 -6.24
N LEU A 160 -3.00 -13.26 -5.26
CA LEU A 160 -4.00 -12.44 -4.57
C LEU A 160 -4.18 -11.07 -5.23
N VAL A 161 -3.12 -10.52 -5.82
CA VAL A 161 -3.12 -9.25 -6.56
C VAL A 161 -2.37 -9.46 -7.86
N ILE A 162 -3.15 -9.60 -8.94
CA ILE A 162 -2.64 -9.83 -10.30
C ILE A 162 -2.00 -8.55 -10.86
N ASN A 163 -2.66 -7.40 -10.69
CA ASN A 163 -2.15 -6.12 -11.15
C ASN A 163 -2.18 -5.09 -10.00
N PRO A 164 -1.02 -4.64 -9.50
CA PRO A 164 -0.94 -3.69 -8.39
C PRO A 164 -1.29 -2.25 -8.79
N THR A 165 -1.30 -1.95 -10.09
CA THR A 165 -1.45 -0.58 -10.63
C THR A 165 -2.90 -0.14 -10.77
N ILE A 166 -3.84 -1.09 -10.68
CA ILE A 166 -5.29 -0.83 -10.72
C ILE A 166 -5.89 -0.73 -9.32
N LYS A 167 -7.08 -0.14 -9.22
CA LYS A 167 -7.88 -0.19 -8.00
C LYS A 167 -8.31 -1.63 -7.78
N GLN A 168 -8.03 -2.15 -6.59
CA GLN A 168 -8.39 -3.52 -6.21
C GLN A 168 -9.90 -3.62 -5.97
N SER A 169 -10.49 -4.79 -6.17
CA SER A 169 -11.93 -5.01 -5.94
C SER A 169 -12.36 -4.54 -4.54
N GLY A 170 -13.54 -3.96 -4.43
CA GLY A 170 -14.08 -3.44 -3.18
C GLY A 170 -13.64 -2.02 -2.84
N PHE A 171 -12.92 -1.32 -3.71
CA PHE A 171 -12.46 0.06 -3.48
C PHE A 171 -13.61 1.06 -3.34
N GLU A 172 -14.73 0.74 -3.96
CA GLU A 172 -16.02 1.43 -3.94
C GLU A 172 -16.91 1.08 -2.73
N LEU A 173 -16.51 0.10 -1.92
CA LEU A 173 -17.27 -0.29 -0.73
C LEU A 173 -17.32 0.83 0.31
N LYS A 174 -18.33 0.77 1.17
CA LYS A 174 -18.38 1.59 2.37
C LYS A 174 -17.12 1.40 3.20
N ARG A 175 -16.73 2.48 3.88
CA ARG A 175 -15.46 2.59 4.58
C ARG A 175 -15.21 1.44 5.56
N ASN A 176 -16.20 1.08 6.37
CA ASN A 176 -16.09 -0.02 7.33
C ASN A 176 -15.80 -1.37 6.66
N THR A 177 -16.55 -1.71 5.61
CA THR A 177 -16.36 -2.95 4.84
C THR A 177 -15.00 -2.98 4.15
N TRP A 178 -14.57 -1.86 3.57
CA TRP A 178 -13.25 -1.72 2.94
C TRP A 178 -12.09 -1.90 3.94
N VAL A 179 -12.21 -1.33 5.14
CA VAL A 179 -11.23 -1.47 6.23
C VAL A 179 -11.13 -2.95 6.64
N THR A 180 -12.27 -3.59 6.89
CA THR A 180 -12.33 -5.02 7.27
C THR A 180 -11.71 -5.90 6.20
N LEU A 181 -12.11 -5.71 4.94
CA LEU A 181 -11.58 -6.45 3.79
C LEU A 181 -10.05 -6.36 3.72
N ASN A 182 -9.48 -5.16 3.82
CA ASN A 182 -8.04 -5.00 3.71
C ASN A 182 -7.26 -5.53 4.91
N ARG A 183 -7.83 -5.51 6.11
CA ARG A 183 -7.26 -6.17 7.29
C ARG A 183 -7.22 -7.70 7.07
N ILE A 184 -8.24 -8.27 6.44
CA ILE A 184 -8.28 -9.69 6.05
C ILE A 184 -7.24 -10.00 4.96
N ARG A 185 -7.25 -9.26 3.85
CA ARG A 185 -6.30 -9.41 2.73
C ARG A 185 -4.85 -9.42 3.18
N THR A 186 -4.52 -8.55 4.13
CA THR A 186 -3.16 -8.41 4.64
C THR A 186 -2.85 -9.34 5.80
N GLY A 187 -3.85 -9.97 6.42
CA GLY A 187 -3.68 -10.71 7.68
C GLY A 187 -3.26 -9.83 8.86
N HIS A 188 -3.43 -8.50 8.77
CA HIS A 188 -2.99 -7.53 9.79
C HIS A 188 -4.13 -6.63 10.31
N GLY A 189 -4.69 -7.00 11.45
CA GLY A 189 -5.90 -6.44 12.06
C GLY A 189 -6.03 -6.90 13.51
N ARG A 190 -7.13 -6.53 14.16
CA ARG A 190 -7.36 -6.79 15.60
C ARG A 190 -7.81 -8.24 15.81
N SER A 191 -6.86 -9.16 15.81
CA SER A 191 -7.04 -10.56 16.21
C SER A 191 -6.23 -10.85 17.48
N GLY A 192 -6.63 -11.84 18.28
CA GLY A 192 -5.93 -12.24 19.50
C GLY A 192 -4.43 -12.48 19.29
N HIS A 193 -4.05 -13.21 18.23
CA HIS A 193 -2.64 -13.40 17.84
C HIS A 193 -1.92 -12.06 17.60
N MET A 194 -2.54 -11.11 16.88
CA MET A 194 -1.92 -9.80 16.65
C MET A 194 -1.89 -8.94 17.91
N MET A 195 -2.92 -8.99 18.77
CA MET A 195 -2.95 -8.28 20.03
C MET A 195 -1.88 -8.80 21.00
N TYR A 196 -1.68 -10.11 21.08
CA TYR A 196 -0.56 -10.73 21.81
C TYR A 196 0.79 -10.28 21.25
N LYS A 197 0.98 -10.36 19.92
CA LYS A 197 2.19 -9.89 19.25
C LYS A 197 2.48 -8.40 19.48
N TRP A 198 1.45 -7.59 19.73
CA TRP A 198 1.58 -6.17 20.06
C TRP A 198 1.74 -5.90 21.57
N GLY A 199 1.72 -6.92 22.42
CA GLY A 199 1.81 -6.78 23.87
C GLY A 199 0.56 -6.18 24.52
N LEU A 200 -0.60 -6.28 23.86
CA LEU A 200 -1.90 -5.82 24.38
C LEU A 200 -2.70 -6.93 25.06
N ARG A 201 -2.24 -8.18 24.94
CA ARG A 201 -2.76 -9.35 25.65
C ARG A 201 -1.57 -10.20 26.09
N ASP A 202 -1.75 -10.93 27.18
CA ASP A 202 -0.74 -11.85 27.70
C ASP A 202 -0.74 -13.20 26.98
N THR A 203 -1.81 -13.51 26.24
CA THR A 203 -1.95 -14.76 25.49
C THR A 203 -2.55 -14.53 24.10
N GLU A 204 -2.21 -15.40 23.15
CA GLU A 204 -2.77 -15.42 21.79
C GLU A 204 -4.11 -16.15 21.68
N THR A 205 -4.50 -16.83 22.76
CA THR A 205 -5.68 -17.68 22.85
C THR A 205 -6.96 -16.90 22.58
N CYS A 206 -7.84 -17.52 21.79
CA CYS A 206 -9.18 -17.00 21.52
C CYS A 206 -10.03 -17.03 22.80
N ASP A 207 -10.94 -16.06 22.92
CA ASP A 207 -11.97 -16.05 23.98
C ASP A 207 -12.89 -17.30 23.90
N CYS A 208 -12.84 -18.02 22.76
CA CYS A 208 -13.48 -19.29 22.50
C CYS A 208 -12.70 -20.56 22.92
N GLY A 209 -11.51 -20.42 23.49
CA GLY A 209 -10.67 -21.53 23.96
C GLY A 209 -9.77 -22.17 22.89
N TYR A 210 -9.74 -21.66 21.66
CA TYR A 210 -8.77 -22.07 20.64
C TYR A 210 -7.38 -21.45 20.86
N GLU A 211 -6.34 -22.19 20.46
CA GLU A 211 -4.93 -21.84 20.72
C GLU A 211 -4.51 -20.47 20.19
N SER A 212 -4.94 -20.07 18.98
CA SER A 212 -4.67 -18.72 18.46
C SER A 212 -5.81 -18.16 17.59
N GLN A 213 -6.10 -16.87 17.75
CA GLN A 213 -7.07 -16.16 16.91
C GLN A 213 -6.34 -15.36 15.82
N THR A 214 -6.39 -15.81 14.57
CA THR A 214 -5.96 -15.02 13.39
C THR A 214 -7.17 -14.38 12.69
N ILE A 215 -6.94 -13.41 11.80
CA ILE A 215 -8.04 -12.68 11.13
C ILE A 215 -8.86 -13.59 10.22
N THR A 216 -8.21 -14.57 9.60
CA THR A 216 -8.85 -15.60 8.77
C THR A 216 -9.51 -16.69 9.61
N VAL A 217 -9.13 -16.80 10.89
CA VAL A 217 -9.65 -17.77 11.86
C VAL A 217 -10.34 -17.02 13.01
N LYS A 218 -11.41 -16.29 12.69
CA LYS A 218 -12.33 -15.77 13.72
C LYS A 218 -13.48 -16.74 13.88
N TYR A 219 -13.39 -17.57 14.92
CA TYR A 219 -14.37 -18.57 15.38
C TYR A 219 -14.69 -19.65 14.34
N PRO A 220 -14.69 -20.95 14.70
CA PRO A 220 -15.29 -22.00 13.86
C PRO A 220 -16.72 -21.66 13.40
N ILE A 221 -17.41 -20.76 14.13
CA ILE A 221 -18.78 -20.32 13.89
C ILE A 221 -18.87 -19.15 12.87
N LEU A 222 -17.87 -18.27 12.80
CA LEU A 222 -17.91 -17.04 11.97
C LEU A 222 -16.83 -17.01 10.86
N ALA A 223 -16.04 -18.08 10.71
CA ALA A 223 -15.10 -18.21 9.61
C ALA A 223 -15.84 -18.17 8.26
N PHE A 224 -15.28 -17.43 7.31
CA PHE A 224 -15.77 -17.47 5.93
C PHE A 224 -15.59 -18.88 5.37
N LYS A 225 -16.65 -19.44 4.79
CA LYS A 225 -16.66 -20.83 4.30
C LYS A 225 -16.04 -21.00 2.91
N GLY A 226 -15.72 -19.91 2.21
CA GLY A 226 -15.10 -19.94 0.89
C GLY A 226 -13.58 -19.78 0.91
N THR A 227 -13.02 -19.49 -0.25
CA THR A 227 -11.58 -19.37 -0.49
C THR A 227 -11.05 -17.94 -0.29
N MET A 228 -9.73 -17.79 -0.22
CA MET A 228 -9.11 -16.46 -0.16
C MET A 228 -9.35 -15.69 -1.46
N GLU A 229 -9.39 -16.38 -2.60
CA GLU A 229 -9.71 -15.79 -3.91
C GLU A 229 -11.11 -15.16 -3.92
N ASP A 230 -12.11 -15.80 -3.28
CA ASP A 230 -13.46 -15.26 -3.18
C ASP A 230 -13.48 -13.92 -2.42
N ILE A 231 -12.71 -13.85 -1.33
CA ILE A 231 -12.52 -12.62 -0.53
C ILE A 231 -11.85 -11.53 -1.38
N HIS A 232 -10.82 -11.90 -2.15
CA HIS A 232 -10.10 -10.96 -3.00
C HIS A 232 -10.96 -10.40 -4.13
N LEU A 233 -11.79 -11.23 -4.75
CA LEU A 233 -12.73 -10.81 -5.79
C LEU A 233 -13.97 -10.10 -5.24
N VAL A 234 -14.16 -10.10 -3.92
CA VAL A 234 -15.30 -9.47 -3.24
C VAL A 234 -16.63 -9.99 -3.80
N LYS A 235 -16.78 -11.32 -3.83
CA LYS A 235 -18.07 -11.95 -4.18
C LYS A 235 -19.15 -11.51 -3.19
N ASP A 236 -20.42 -11.52 -3.62
CA ASP A 236 -21.55 -11.01 -2.82
C ASP A 236 -21.65 -11.67 -1.43
N GLU A 237 -21.37 -12.97 -1.35
CA GLU A 237 -21.33 -13.75 -0.11
C GLU A 237 -20.32 -13.19 0.91
N VAL A 238 -19.19 -12.66 0.43
CA VAL A 238 -18.14 -12.07 1.27
C VAL A 238 -18.62 -10.75 1.85
N VAL A 239 -19.29 -9.92 1.05
CA VAL A 239 -19.83 -8.63 1.52
C VAL A 239 -20.87 -8.86 2.61
N GLU A 240 -21.75 -9.83 2.42
CA GLU A 240 -22.76 -10.18 3.41
C GLU A 240 -22.14 -10.75 4.68
N TRP A 241 -21.15 -11.64 4.55
CA TRP A 241 -20.37 -12.12 5.67
C TRP A 241 -19.67 -10.99 6.43
N MET A 242 -19.07 -10.01 5.74
CA MET A 242 -18.39 -8.87 6.35
C MET A 242 -19.33 -7.87 7.05
N LYS A 243 -20.60 -7.76 6.63
CA LYS A 243 -21.59 -6.93 7.34
C LYS A 243 -22.03 -7.55 8.66
N ASN A 244 -22.09 -8.88 8.70
CA ASN A 244 -22.50 -9.66 9.87
C ASN A 244 -21.34 -9.93 10.83
N LEU A 245 -20.11 -9.62 10.41
CA LEU A 245 -18.94 -9.55 11.28
C LEU A 245 -19.11 -8.34 12.21
N ASP A 246 -19.55 -8.61 13.44
CA ASP A 246 -19.60 -7.63 14.53
C ASP A 246 -18.17 -7.30 15.00
N LEU A 247 -17.43 -6.64 14.11
CA LEU A 247 -16.10 -6.12 14.38
C LEU A 247 -16.32 -4.68 14.86
N GLU A 248 -16.37 -4.49 16.18
CA GLU A 248 -16.09 -3.17 16.75
C GLU A 248 -14.71 -2.73 16.22
N LEU A 249 -14.71 -1.82 15.25
CA LEU A 249 -13.54 -1.39 14.47
C LEU A 249 -12.60 -0.48 15.27
#